data_AF-A0A4Q2RA24-F1
#
_entry.id   AF-A0A4Q2RA24-F1
#
_cell.length_a   1.000
_cell.length_b   1.000
_cell.length_c   1.000
_cell.angle_alpha   90.00
_cell.angle_beta   90.00
_cell.angle_gamma   90.00
#
_symmetry.space_group_name_H-M   'P 1'
#
loop_
_entity.id
_entity.type
_entity.pdbx_description
1 polymer ?
#
loop_
_entity_poly.entity_id
_entity_poly.type
_entity_poly.pdbx_seq_one_letter_code
_entity_poly.pdbx_strand_id
1 'polypeptide(L)'
;MEADGFRDRNQRYGYLVACENARRILADASVLEAGRRHLDRFTRDIPQRRHAHALWSALLDEGAAAVAARLTERGARGDDARETAPSFGGLSGPVRARLLVMARVPLDAPASTGLVA
;
A
#
# COMPACT_ATOMS: atom_id res chain seq x y z
N MET A 1 -10.37 1.99 23.09
CA MET A 1 -9.19 1.52 22.31
C MET A 1 -9.73 1.32 20.91
N GLU A 2 -9.44 2.21 19.97
CA GLU A 2 -9.96 2.08 18.59
C GLU A 2 -9.45 0.75 18.02
N ALA A 3 -10.35 -0.15 17.60
CA ALA A 3 -10.04 -1.58 17.51
C ALA A 3 -9.34 -1.97 16.20
N ASP A 4 -8.90 -1.00 15.40
CA ASP A 4 -8.24 -1.24 14.11
C ASP A 4 -6.75 -0.84 14.02
N GLY A 5 -6.23 -0.12 15.03
CA GLY A 5 -4.82 0.24 15.15
C GLY A 5 -4.35 1.40 14.25
N PHE A 6 -5.26 2.12 13.58
CA PHE A 6 -4.92 3.31 12.79
C PHE A 6 -5.16 4.59 13.59
N ARG A 7 -4.22 5.54 13.50
CA ARG A 7 -4.29 6.85 14.19
C ARG A 7 -5.32 7.79 13.57
N ASP A 8 -5.49 7.71 12.25
CA ASP A 8 -6.41 8.57 11.52
C ASP A 8 -6.85 7.94 10.20
N ARG A 9 -7.84 8.59 9.57
CA ARG A 9 -8.39 8.21 8.27
C ARG A 9 -7.33 8.16 7.17
N ASN A 10 -6.33 9.04 7.18
CA ASN A 10 -5.32 9.10 6.14
C ASN A 10 -4.37 7.91 6.24
N GLN A 11 -3.94 7.54 7.46
CA GLN A 11 -3.13 6.35 7.69
C GLN A 11 -3.88 5.10 7.21
N ARG A 12 -5.17 5.00 7.57
CA ARG A 12 -6.01 3.89 7.11
C ARG A 12 -6.20 3.87 5.60
N TYR A 13 -6.44 5.02 4.97
CA TYR A 13 -6.53 5.11 3.52
C TYR A 13 -5.22 4.69 2.85
N GLY A 14 -4.06 5.11 3.39
CA GLY A 14 -2.74 4.68 2.93
C GLY A 14 -2.55 3.16 3.01
N TYR A 15 -2.98 2.54 4.11
CA TYR A 15 -2.98 1.08 4.25
C TYR A 15 -3.88 0.40 3.21
N LEU A 16 -5.10 0.89 3.00
CA LEU A 16 -6.02 0.35 2.01
C LEU A 16 -5.47 0.46 0.57
N VAL A 17 -4.81 1.58 0.24
CA VAL A 17 -4.09 1.75 -1.03
C VAL A 17 -2.96 0.73 -1.16
N ALA A 18 -2.21 0.50 -0.09
CA ALA A 18 -1.13 -0.48 -0.07
C ALA A 18 -1.65 -1.91 -0.29
N CYS A 19 -2.76 -2.28 0.35
CA CYS A 19 -3.44 -3.56 0.12
C CYS A 19 -3.89 -3.74 -1.33
N GLU A 20 -4.48 -2.69 -1.93
CA GLU A 20 -4.89 -2.75 -3.33
C GLU A 20 -3.69 -2.88 -4.29
N ASN A 21 -2.59 -2.18 -4.02
CA ASN A 21 -1.36 -2.32 -4.80
C ASN A 21 -0.75 -3.72 -4.62
N ALA A 22 -0.69 -4.26 -3.40
CA ALA A 22 -0.22 -5.61 -3.13
C ALA A 22 -1.04 -6.66 -3.91
N ARG A 23 -2.36 -6.54 -3.90
CA ARG A 23 -3.25 -7.41 -4.70
C ARG A 23 -2.95 -7.33 -6.19
N ARG A 24 -2.74 -6.12 -6.72
CA ARG A 24 -2.41 -5.92 -8.14
C ARG A 24 -1.04 -6.47 -8.50
N ILE A 25 -0.03 -6.27 -7.65
CA ILE A 25 1.34 -6.77 -7.85
C ILE A 25 1.36 -8.30 -7.90
N LEU A 26 0.59 -8.95 -7.03
CA LEU A 26 0.46 -10.42 -7.04
C LEU A 26 -0.29 -10.95 -8.28
N ALA A 27 -1.20 -10.16 -8.84
CA ALA A 27 -2.02 -10.57 -9.97
C ALA A 27 -1.39 -10.24 -11.35
N ASP A 28 -0.54 -9.22 -11.42
CA ASP A 28 -0.02 -8.69 -12.68
C ASP A 28 1.45 -8.25 -12.51
N ALA A 29 2.35 -9.00 -13.13
CA ALA A 29 3.79 -8.74 -13.10
C ALA A 29 4.17 -7.37 -13.69
N SER A 30 3.37 -6.81 -14.59
CA SER A 30 3.64 -5.48 -15.18
C SER A 30 3.56 -4.35 -14.15
N VAL A 31 2.81 -4.56 -13.06
CA VAL A 31 2.69 -3.62 -11.95
C VAL A 31 3.99 -3.58 -11.14
N LEU A 32 4.63 -4.72 -10.92
CA LEU A 32 5.95 -4.81 -10.28
C LEU A 32 7.02 -4.11 -11.13
N GLU A 33 6.99 -4.30 -12.45
CA GLU A 33 7.88 -3.62 -13.39
C GLU A 33 7.67 -2.10 -13.44
N ALA A 34 6.43 -1.63 -13.26
CA ALA A 34 6.17 -0.20 -13.08
C ALA A 34 6.87 0.36 -11.83
N GLY A 35 6.85 -0.41 -10.74
CA GLY A 35 7.58 -0.08 -9.50
C GLY A 35 9.09 0.02 -9.71
N ARG A 36 9.69 -0.97 -10.41
CA ARG A 36 11.12 -0.96 -10.77
C ARG A 36 11.50 0.29 -11.58
N ARG A 37 10.75 0.58 -12.65
CA ARG A 37 10.99 1.76 -13.48
C ARG A 37 10.84 3.08 -12.71
N HIS A 38 9.89 3.15 -11.79
CA HIS A 38 9.73 4.34 -10.96
C HIS A 38 10.91 4.52 -10.02
N LEU A 39 11.35 3.45 -9.36
CA LEU A 39 12.48 3.50 -8.42
C LEU A 39 13.75 4.00 -9.12
N ASP A 40 14.06 3.40 -10.27
CA ASP A 40 15.24 3.76 -11.07
C ASP A 40 15.22 5.21 -11.54
N ARG A 41 14.05 5.69 -11.97
CA ARG A 41 13.92 7.05 -12.53
C ARG A 41 13.94 8.15 -11.48
N PHE A 42 13.39 7.90 -10.30
CA PHE A 42 13.07 8.98 -9.35
C PHE A 42 13.81 8.91 -8.02
N THR A 43 14.50 7.82 -7.72
CA THR A 43 15.09 7.66 -6.37
C THR A 43 16.59 7.37 -6.37
N ARG A 44 17.17 6.94 -7.49
CA ARG A 44 18.58 6.54 -7.60
C ARG A 44 19.57 7.66 -7.24
N ASP A 45 19.32 8.86 -7.73
CA ASP A 45 20.26 9.98 -7.62
C ASP A 45 19.92 10.98 -6.50
N ILE A 46 18.94 10.67 -5.65
CA ILE A 46 18.50 11.55 -4.56
C ILE A 46 19.13 11.05 -3.24
N PRO A 47 20.13 11.77 -2.67
CA PRO A 47 20.84 11.31 -1.47
C PRO A 47 19.91 11.00 -0.29
N GLN A 48 18.88 11.84 -0.09
CA GLN A 48 17.89 11.68 0.98
C GLN A 48 17.00 10.44 0.80
N ARG A 49 16.98 9.84 -0.40
CA ARG A 49 16.18 8.65 -0.72
C ARG A 49 17.02 7.38 -0.86
N ARG A 50 18.33 7.43 -0.62
CA ARG A 50 19.22 6.24 -0.75
C ARG A 50 18.75 5.06 0.08
N HIS A 51 18.30 5.30 1.31
CA HIS A 51 17.78 4.23 2.18
C HIS A 51 16.54 3.57 1.57
N ALA A 52 15.56 4.38 1.17
CA ALA A 52 14.35 3.89 0.50
C ALA A 52 14.68 3.16 -0.82
N HIS A 53 15.60 3.69 -1.62
CA HIS A 53 16.05 3.04 -2.86
C HIS A 53 16.63 1.65 -2.58
N ALA A 54 17.55 1.54 -1.62
CA ALA A 54 18.16 0.25 -1.27
C ALA A 54 17.13 -0.76 -0.79
N LEU A 55 16.21 -0.34 0.11
CA LEU A 55 15.12 -1.18 0.60
C LEU A 55 14.26 -1.72 -0.55
N TRP A 56 13.77 -0.81 -1.40
CA TRP A 56 12.83 -1.19 -2.46
C TRP A 56 13.51 -1.97 -3.58
N SER A 57 14.77 -1.71 -3.89
CA SER A 57 15.54 -2.51 -4.85
C SER A 57 15.61 -3.97 -4.38
N ALA A 58 15.99 -4.20 -3.11
CA ALA A 58 16.06 -5.54 -2.55
C ALA A 58 14.71 -6.26 -2.57
N LEU A 59 13.63 -5.59 -2.14
CA LEU A 59 12.29 -6.18 -2.17
C LEU A 59 11.80 -6.50 -3.59
N LEU A 60 12.11 -5.65 -4.56
CA LEU A 60 11.75 -5.87 -5.95
C LEU A 60 12.54 -7.04 -6.57
N ASP A 61 13.77 -7.29 -6.11
CA ASP A 61 14.56 -8.46 -6.51
C ASP A 61 14.04 -9.75 -5.86
N GLU A 62 13.54 -9.68 -4.63
CA GLU A 62 12.86 -10.81 -3.96
C GLU A 62 11.50 -11.14 -4.60
N GLY A 63 10.88 -10.17 -5.27
CA GLY A 63 9.71 -10.36 -6.13
C GLY A 63 8.37 -9.98 -5.52
N ALA A 64 7.29 -10.31 -6.23
CA ALA A 64 5.94 -9.81 -5.96
C ALA A 64 5.43 -10.13 -4.54
N ALA A 65 5.71 -11.32 -4.03
CA ALA A 65 5.27 -11.75 -2.69
C ALA A 65 5.94 -10.95 -1.58
N ALA A 66 7.25 -10.69 -1.67
CA ALA A 66 8.00 -9.91 -0.70
C ALA A 66 7.51 -8.45 -0.66
N VAL A 67 7.31 -7.85 -1.84
CA VAL A 67 6.74 -6.51 -1.97
C VAL A 67 5.34 -6.43 -1.36
N ALA A 68 4.46 -7.38 -1.70
CA ALA A 68 3.10 -7.43 -1.17
C ALA A 68 3.08 -7.59 0.36
N ALA A 69 3.92 -8.48 0.90
CA ALA A 69 4.04 -8.69 2.34
C ALA A 69 4.52 -7.42 3.05
N ARG A 70 5.53 -6.72 2.52
CA ARG A 70 6.03 -5.49 3.12
C ARG A 70 4.99 -4.36 3.10
N LEU A 71 4.29 -4.17 1.98
CA LEU A 71 3.25 -3.12 1.85
C LEU A 71 2.09 -3.31 2.83
N THR A 72 1.75 -4.57 3.14
CA THR A 72 0.63 -4.94 4.01
C THR A 72 1.03 -5.21 5.45
N GLU A 73 2.32 -5.14 5.78
CA GLU A 73 2.80 -5.29 7.16
C GLU A 73 2.16 -4.23 8.06
N ARG A 74 1.72 -4.64 9.26
CA ARG A 74 1.22 -3.72 10.28
C ARG A 74 2.37 -3.22 11.16
N GLY A 75 2.24 -2.00 11.66
CA GLY A 75 3.24 -1.36 12.51
C GLY A 75 4.31 -0.59 11.74
N ALA A 76 5.33 -0.14 12.46
CA ALA A 76 6.28 0.87 12.00
C ALA A 76 6.98 0.53 10.68
N ARG A 77 7.39 -0.73 10.47
CA ARG A 77 8.04 -1.16 9.22
C ARG A 77 7.12 -1.07 8.00
N GLY A 78 5.84 -1.40 8.19
CA GLY A 78 4.85 -1.26 7.13
C GLY A 78 4.48 0.20 6.88
N ASP A 79 4.42 1.02 7.94
CA ASP A 79 4.17 2.46 7.81
C ASP A 79 5.28 3.13 7.00
N ASP A 80 6.55 2.90 7.37
CA ASP A 80 7.71 3.41 6.63
C ASP A 80 7.74 2.93 5.18
N ALA A 81 7.41 1.65 4.94
CA ALA A 81 7.27 1.13 3.59
C ALA A 81 6.19 1.90 2.80
N ARG A 82 5.01 2.10 3.36
CA ARG A 82 3.92 2.82 2.66
C ARG A 82 4.26 4.27 2.35
N GLU A 83 5.02 4.93 3.22
CA GLU A 83 5.48 6.31 3.00
C GLU A 83 6.56 6.42 1.92
N THR A 84 7.40 5.41 1.79
CA THR A 84 8.56 5.41 0.88
C THR A 84 8.35 4.64 -0.42
N ALA A 85 7.21 3.96 -0.57
CA ALA A 85 6.93 3.07 -1.69
C ALA A 85 7.06 3.76 -3.06
N PRO A 86 7.65 3.08 -4.07
CA PRO A 86 7.60 3.57 -5.43
C PRO A 86 6.17 3.55 -5.96
N SER A 87 5.90 4.35 -6.99
CA SER A 87 4.61 4.28 -7.68
C SER A 87 4.47 3.00 -8.49
N PHE A 88 3.43 2.22 -8.20
CA PHE A 88 3.05 1.01 -8.95
C PHE A 88 2.02 1.30 -10.05
N GLY A 89 2.18 2.43 -10.76
CA GLY A 89 1.32 2.79 -11.89
C GLY A 89 -0.04 3.41 -11.54
N GLY A 90 -0.21 3.90 -10.30
CA GLY A 90 -1.41 4.63 -9.85
C GLY A 90 -2.68 3.78 -9.78
N LEU A 91 -3.62 4.17 -8.91
CA LEU A 91 -4.95 3.58 -8.85
C LEU A 91 -5.93 4.39 -9.72
N SER A 92 -6.87 3.72 -10.39
CA SER A 92 -7.92 4.40 -11.12
C SER A 92 -8.83 5.22 -10.19
N GLY A 93 -9.48 6.25 -10.73
CA GLY A 93 -10.40 7.12 -9.97
C GLY A 93 -11.47 6.36 -9.19
N PRO A 94 -12.21 5.42 -9.82
CA PRO A 94 -13.23 4.62 -9.12
C PRO A 94 -12.67 3.79 -7.97
N VAL A 95 -11.49 3.18 -8.14
CA VAL A 95 -10.84 2.41 -7.07
C VAL A 95 -10.46 3.33 -5.91
N ARG A 96 -9.87 4.50 -6.19
CA ARG A 96 -9.53 5.48 -5.13
C ARG A 96 -10.77 5.96 -4.38
N ALA A 97 -11.86 6.26 -5.09
CA ALA A 97 -13.12 6.66 -4.48
C ALA A 97 -13.66 5.58 -3.53
N ARG A 98 -13.65 4.31 -3.95
CA ARG A 98 -14.03 3.17 -3.10
C ARG A 98 -13.19 3.10 -1.83
N LEU A 99 -11.86 3.18 -1.95
CA LEU A 99 -10.96 3.11 -0.78
C LEU A 99 -11.15 4.31 0.16
N LEU A 100 -11.43 5.50 -0.37
CA LEU A 100 -11.74 6.69 0.44
C LEU A 100 -13.01 6.56 1.26
N VAL A 101 -14.02 5.85 0.74
CA VAL A 101 -15.25 5.50 1.46
C VAL A 101 -14.93 4.46 2.55
N MET A 102 -14.21 3.39 2.19
CA MET A 102 -13.80 2.35 3.15
C MET A 102 -12.94 2.88 4.30
N ALA A 103 -12.14 3.92 4.06
CA ALA A 103 -11.33 4.57 5.08
C ALA A 103 -12.17 5.37 6.10
N ARG A 104 -13.44 5.68 5.81
CA ARG A 104 -14.35 6.41 6.71
C ARG A 104 -15.14 5.49 7.65
N VAL A 105 -15.23 4.19 7.35
CA VAL A 105 -16.04 3.24 8.11
C VAL A 105 -15.14 2.58 9.16
N PRO A 106 -15.33 2.68 10.48
CA PRO A 106 -14.53 1.92 11.46
C PRO A 106 -14.50 0.40 11.12
N LEU A 107 -13.34 -0.28 11.18
CA LEU A 107 -13.28 -1.73 10.87
C LEU A 107 -14.07 -2.56 11.91
N ASP A 108 -14.36 -1.95 13.05
CA ASP A 108 -15.13 -2.52 14.16
C ASP A 108 -16.64 -2.30 14.01
N ALA A 109 -17.07 -1.64 12.93
CA ALA A 109 -18.49 -1.58 12.60
C ALA A 109 -18.95 -3.03 12.35
N PRO A 110 -19.88 -3.57 13.17
CA PRO A 110 -20.37 -4.92 12.93
C PRO A 110 -20.89 -4.96 11.50
N ALA A 111 -20.44 -5.96 10.72
CA ALA A 111 -21.08 -6.30 9.47
C ALA A 111 -22.58 -6.30 9.77
N SER A 112 -23.34 -5.40 9.15
CA SER A 112 -24.78 -5.34 9.35
C SER A 112 -25.36 -6.64 8.80
N THR A 113 -25.38 -7.65 9.66
CA THR A 113 -26.10 -8.89 9.47
C THR A 113 -27.57 -8.49 9.42
N GLY A 114 -28.13 -8.59 8.21
CA GLY A 114 -29.54 -8.76 7.93
C GLY A 114 -30.52 -7.88 8.71
N LEU A 115 -31.13 -6.93 8.02
CA LEU A 115 -32.55 -6.68 8.23
C LEU A 115 -33.28 -6.99 6.93
N VAL A 116 -33.63 -8.26 6.79
CA VAL A 116 -34.83 -8.67 6.04
C VAL A 116 -35.99 -8.53 7.01
N ALA A 117 -36.91 -7.63 6.70
CA ALA A 117 -38.32 -7.72 7.05
C ALA A 117 -39.10 -6.99 5.95
#